data_AF-A0A2J9IQ85-F1
#
_entry.id   AF-A0A2J9IQ85-F1
#
_cell.length_a   1.000
_cell.length_b   1.000
_cell.length_c   1.000
_cell.angle_alpha   90.00
_cell.angle_beta   90.00
_cell.angle_gamma   90.00
#
_symmetry.space_group_name_H-M   'P 1'
#
loop_
_entity.id
_entity.type
_entity.pdbx_description
1 polymer ?
#
loop_
_entity_poly.entity_id
_entity_poly.type
_entity_poly.pdbx_seq_one_letter_code
_entity_poly.pdbx_strand_id
1 'polypeptide(L)'
;MVGKPCEVAGRRQLDAANGVDSPVLLSFFCAGTPSQDATEVLLEREGIQRDEPLMDLWYRGRGWPGDFTALTRDGRRATVDYASSWGGALGPTVQWRCRLCVDGVGEFSDITAGDFWDADERGYPVFDDAAGMSALIARTPRGLQIVQDAVAAGRLHVEPMDLQALLRVQRYQVERRKYMLGRLVGNRLSGGHNPRYRGFGLLTLVSRSPRRVLHEVRGTIERAAKRRGGRGPS
;
A
#
# COMPACT_ATOMS: atom_id res chain seq x y z
N MET A 1 -11.72 8.86 -11.40
CA MET A 1 -11.84 7.93 -10.28
C MET A 1 -10.50 7.86 -9.56
N VAL A 2 -10.51 7.98 -8.24
CA VAL A 2 -9.34 7.68 -7.40
C VAL A 2 -9.59 6.34 -6.73
N GLY A 3 -8.59 5.45 -6.72
CA GLY A 3 -8.74 4.16 -6.05
C GLY A 3 -7.41 3.45 -5.76
N LYS A 4 -7.47 2.44 -4.89
CA LYS A 4 -6.32 1.55 -4.64
C LYS A 4 -5.90 0.89 -5.95
N PRO A 5 -4.62 0.47 -6.10
CA PRO A 5 -4.13 -0.18 -7.31
C PRO A 5 -5.01 -1.36 -7.77
N CYS A 6 -5.51 -2.16 -6.84
CA CYS A 6 -6.40 -3.28 -7.14
C CYS A 6 -7.81 -2.86 -7.62
N GLU A 7 -8.35 -1.74 -7.16
CA GLU A 7 -9.65 -1.20 -7.59
C GLU A 7 -9.54 -0.59 -8.99
N VAL A 8 -8.45 0.16 -9.24
CA VAL A 8 -8.13 0.71 -10.55
C VAL A 8 -7.92 -0.40 -11.57
N ALA A 9 -7.17 -1.45 -11.22
CA ALA A 9 -7.00 -2.63 -12.06
C ALA A 9 -8.34 -3.32 -12.36
N GLY A 10 -9.24 -3.42 -11.37
CA GLY A 10 -10.58 -3.97 -11.54
C GLY A 10 -11.43 -3.13 -12.49
N ARG A 11 -11.43 -1.80 -12.29
CA ARG A 11 -12.15 -0.85 -13.15
C ARG A 11 -11.68 -0.92 -14.60
N ARG A 12 -10.36 -0.87 -14.83
CA ARG A 12 -9.75 -0.95 -16.16
C ARG A 12 -10.15 -2.24 -16.88
N GLN A 13 -10.14 -3.37 -16.19
CA GLN A 13 -10.56 -4.66 -16.75
C GLN A 13 -12.06 -4.72 -17.05
N LEU A 14 -12.90 -4.17 -16.16
CA LEU A 14 -14.35 -4.11 -16.37
C LEU A 14 -14.71 -3.24 -17.58
N ASP A 15 -14.12 -2.05 -17.69
CA ASP A 15 -14.36 -1.14 -18.80
C ASP A 15 -13.93 -1.78 -20.13
N ALA A 16 -12.75 -2.41 -20.16
CA ALA A 16 -12.26 -3.14 -21.33
C ALA A 16 -13.16 -4.31 -21.71
N ALA A 17 -13.69 -5.07 -20.75
CA ALA A 17 -14.62 -6.18 -21.00
C ALA A 17 -15.96 -5.70 -21.56
N ASN A 18 -16.40 -4.50 -21.16
CA ASN A 18 -17.63 -3.88 -21.64
C ASN A 18 -17.43 -3.05 -22.93
N GLY A 19 -16.20 -2.92 -23.43
CA GLY A 19 -15.89 -2.11 -24.61
C GLY A 19 -16.14 -0.61 -24.41
N VAL A 20 -16.04 -0.12 -23.18
CA VAL A 20 -16.23 1.31 -22.86
C VAL A 20 -14.91 1.97 -22.48
N ASP A 21 -14.84 3.28 -22.70
CA ASP A 21 -13.70 4.05 -22.25
C ASP A 21 -13.69 4.18 -20.74
N SER A 22 -12.52 3.91 -20.14
CA SER A 22 -12.34 4.17 -18.72
C SER A 22 -12.34 5.68 -18.45
N PRO A 23 -12.92 6.13 -17.33
CA PRO A 23 -12.70 7.49 -16.85
C PRO A 23 -11.20 7.70 -16.57
N VAL A 24 -10.78 8.92 -16.27
CA VAL A 24 -9.42 9.15 -15.74
C VAL A 24 -9.24 8.34 -14.46
N LEU A 25 -8.22 7.49 -14.42
CA LEU A 25 -7.90 6.60 -13.31
C LEU A 25 -6.68 7.15 -12.57
N LEU A 26 -6.89 7.54 -11.32
CA LEU A 26 -5.83 7.98 -10.42
C LEU A 26 -5.63 6.91 -9.35
N SER A 27 -4.38 6.64 -8.99
CA SER A 27 -4.06 5.71 -7.92
C SER A 27 -2.95 6.24 -7.02
N PHE A 28 -2.66 5.47 -5.98
CA PHE A 28 -1.61 5.79 -5.03
C PHE A 28 -0.85 4.55 -4.60
N PHE A 29 0.33 4.75 -4.00
CA PHE A 29 1.12 3.64 -3.47
C PHE A 29 0.41 3.00 -2.28
N CYS A 30 0.13 1.70 -2.37
CA CYS A 30 -0.69 1.00 -1.40
C CYS A 30 0.11 -0.06 -0.65
N ALA A 31 0.15 0.05 0.67
CA ALA A 31 0.79 -0.92 1.54
C ALA A 31 -0.15 -2.07 1.97
N GLY A 32 -1.44 -1.97 1.67
CA GLY A 32 -2.48 -2.92 2.03
C GLY A 32 -3.56 -2.27 2.88
N THR A 33 -4.63 -3.02 3.15
CA THR A 33 -5.71 -2.57 4.05
C THR A 33 -5.66 -3.43 5.31
N PRO A 34 -5.48 -2.84 6.51
CA PRO A 34 -5.51 -3.57 7.78
C PRO A 34 -6.89 -4.18 8.06
N SER A 35 -7.00 -5.07 9.06
CA SER A 35 -8.32 -5.49 9.55
C SER A 35 -8.96 -4.36 10.35
N GLN A 36 -10.30 -4.29 10.34
CA GLN A 36 -11.02 -3.38 11.23
C GLN A 36 -10.69 -3.67 12.69
N ASP A 37 -10.67 -4.96 13.06
CA ASP A 37 -10.35 -5.40 14.41
C ASP A 37 -8.98 -4.91 14.91
N ALA A 38 -7.97 -4.77 14.04
CA ALA A 38 -6.68 -4.21 14.45
C ALA A 38 -6.75 -2.71 14.75
N THR A 39 -7.69 -1.99 14.11
CA THR A 39 -7.96 -0.59 14.46
C THR A 39 -8.63 -0.53 15.83
N GLU A 40 -9.63 -1.39 16.07
CA GLU A 40 -10.33 -1.46 17.36
C GLU A 40 -9.36 -1.81 18.50
N VAL A 41 -8.51 -2.82 18.32
CA VAL A 41 -7.49 -3.21 19.32
C VAL A 41 -6.50 -2.08 19.57
N LEU A 42 -6.13 -1.31 18.54
CA LEU A 42 -5.25 -0.14 18.71
C LEU A 42 -5.96 0.96 19.50
N LEU A 43 -7.25 1.24 19.23
CA LEU A 43 -8.04 2.21 19.98
C LEU A 43 -8.21 1.80 21.46
N GLU A 44 -8.53 0.52 21.71
CA GLU A 44 -8.69 -0.02 23.07
C GLU A 44 -7.41 0.10 23.88
N ARG A 45 -6.25 -0.15 23.26
CA ARG A 45 -4.93 0.05 23.89
C ARG A 45 -4.68 1.49 24.30
N GLU A 46 -5.22 2.45 23.54
CA GLU A 46 -5.15 3.88 23.83
C GLU A 46 -6.31 4.38 24.70
N GLY A 47 -7.08 3.47 25.31
CA GLY A 47 -8.14 3.79 26.25
C GLY A 47 -9.45 4.27 25.60
N ILE A 48 -9.69 3.96 24.32
CA ILE A 48 -10.94 4.23 23.61
C ILE A 48 -11.64 2.90 23.31
N GLN A 49 -12.80 2.65 23.92
CA GLN A 49 -13.57 1.41 23.72
C GLN A 49 -14.30 1.40 22.36
N ARG A 50 -14.62 0.19 21.86
CA ARG A 50 -15.24 -0.03 20.53
C ARG A 50 -16.58 0.66 20.30
N ASP A 51 -17.37 0.83 21.36
CA ASP A 51 -18.70 1.44 21.32
C ASP A 51 -18.64 2.96 21.48
N GLU A 52 -17.47 3.53 21.77
CA GLU A 52 -17.30 4.96 21.92
C GLU A 52 -17.32 5.66 20.56
N PRO A 53 -18.19 6.68 20.37
CA PRO A 53 -18.26 7.39 19.11
C PRO A 53 -17.04 8.29 18.92
N LEU A 54 -16.30 8.04 17.84
CA LEU A 54 -15.26 8.95 17.36
C LEU A 54 -15.88 10.15 16.64
N MET A 55 -15.25 11.31 16.81
CA MET A 55 -15.45 12.47 15.96
C MET A 55 -14.59 12.34 14.69
N ASP A 56 -13.32 11.98 14.85
CA ASP A 56 -12.38 11.81 13.74
C ASP A 56 -11.41 10.64 13.98
N LEU A 57 -10.98 10.02 12.89
CA LEU A 57 -9.97 8.97 12.88
C LEU A 57 -9.02 9.17 11.68
N TRP A 58 -7.75 9.36 11.98
CA TRP A 58 -6.68 9.41 10.99
C TRP A 58 -5.77 8.20 11.20
N TYR A 59 -5.69 7.34 10.20
CA TYR A 59 -4.69 6.25 10.19
C TYR A 59 -3.27 6.78 10.02
N ARG A 60 -3.17 7.98 9.44
CA ARG A 60 -1.95 8.73 9.18
C ARG A 60 -2.35 10.17 8.84
N GLY A 61 -1.78 11.17 9.53
CA GLY A 61 -2.05 12.58 9.24
C GLY A 61 -1.34 13.56 10.17
N ARG A 62 -1.47 14.86 9.85
CA ARG A 62 -0.90 16.00 10.62
C ARG A 62 0.63 15.94 10.80
N GLY A 63 1.33 15.62 9.72
CA GLY A 63 2.79 15.51 9.65
C GLY A 63 3.17 14.58 8.51
N TRP A 64 4.47 14.37 8.31
CA TRP A 64 4.99 13.43 7.31
C TRP A 64 6.03 12.51 7.96
N PRO A 65 5.72 11.21 8.23
CA PRO A 65 4.54 10.42 7.90
C PRO A 65 3.25 10.86 8.59
N GLY A 66 3.34 11.51 9.75
CA GLY A 66 2.19 11.78 10.60
C GLY A 66 1.75 10.54 11.39
N ASP A 67 0.94 10.80 12.42
CA ASP A 67 0.59 9.80 13.43
C ASP A 67 -0.77 9.18 13.16
N PHE A 68 -1.00 8.00 13.74
CA PHE A 68 -2.36 7.54 13.97
C PHE A 68 -2.98 8.43 15.03
N THR A 69 -4.14 9.03 14.75
CA THR A 69 -4.84 9.91 15.68
C THR A 69 -6.31 9.55 15.72
N ALA A 70 -6.84 9.37 16.93
CA ALA A 70 -8.26 9.24 17.18
C ALA A 70 -8.73 10.36 18.10
N LEU A 71 -9.87 10.96 17.76
CA LEU A 71 -10.49 12.04 18.52
C LEU A 71 -11.93 11.63 18.83
N THR A 72 -12.23 11.49 20.11
CA THR A 72 -13.58 11.16 20.61
C THR A 72 -14.47 12.40 20.63
N ARG A 73 -15.79 12.20 20.72
CA ARG A 73 -16.75 13.31 20.83
C ARG A 73 -16.65 14.10 22.13
N ASP A 74 -16.11 13.51 23.19
CA ASP A 74 -15.87 14.17 24.48
C ASP A 74 -14.53 14.94 24.53
N GLY A 75 -13.76 14.93 23.43
CA GLY A 75 -12.52 15.70 23.30
C GLY A 75 -11.24 14.97 23.68
N ARG A 76 -11.30 13.70 24.12
CA ARG A 76 -10.09 12.88 24.31
C ARG A 76 -9.40 12.62 22.98
N ARG A 77 -8.06 12.66 23.01
CA ARG A 77 -7.21 12.42 21.84
C ARG A 77 -6.21 11.33 22.14
N ALA A 78 -6.24 10.26 21.35
CA ALA A 78 -5.19 9.25 21.29
C ALA A 78 -4.27 9.53 20.10
N THR A 79 -2.96 9.39 20.27
CA THR A 79 -1.97 9.59 19.20
C THR A 79 -0.89 8.54 19.32
N VAL A 80 -0.65 7.80 18.24
CA VAL A 80 0.35 6.72 18.18
C VAL A 80 1.26 6.94 17.00
N ASP A 81 2.57 6.92 17.24
CA ASP A 81 3.58 7.13 16.20
C ASP A 81 3.45 6.11 15.06
N TYR A 82 3.96 6.46 13.88
CA TYR A 82 3.82 5.63 12.68
C TYR A 82 4.43 4.22 12.82
N ALA A 83 5.55 4.07 13.53
CA ALA A 83 6.19 2.77 13.69
C ALA A 83 5.37 1.84 14.59
N SER A 84 4.85 2.37 15.70
CA SER A 84 4.00 1.63 16.64
C SER A 84 2.63 1.30 16.03
N SER A 85 2.02 2.26 15.34
CA SER A 85 0.70 2.08 14.71
C SER A 85 0.79 1.21 13.45
N TRP A 86 1.44 1.68 12.39
CA TRP A 86 1.51 0.96 11.12
C TRP A 86 2.45 -0.24 11.19
N GLY A 87 3.66 -0.08 11.73
CA GLY A 87 4.64 -1.15 11.81
C GLY A 87 4.25 -2.26 12.80
N GLY A 88 3.65 -1.89 13.93
CA GLY A 88 3.27 -2.81 15.01
C GLY A 88 1.84 -3.35 14.90
N ALA A 89 0.83 -2.47 14.93
CA ALA A 89 -0.56 -2.89 15.09
C ALA A 89 -1.29 -3.18 13.76
N LEU A 90 -1.11 -2.34 12.73
CA LEU A 90 -1.96 -2.35 11.54
C LEU A 90 -1.36 -3.15 10.37
N GLY A 91 -0.10 -2.89 10.02
CA GLY A 91 0.59 -3.52 8.90
C GLY A 91 0.63 -5.06 8.98
N PRO A 92 0.89 -5.66 10.16
CA PRO A 92 0.87 -7.11 10.32
C PRO A 92 -0.50 -7.75 10.13
N THR A 93 -1.60 -6.99 10.16
CA THR A 93 -2.99 -7.50 10.08
C THR A 93 -3.64 -7.27 8.71
N VAL A 94 -2.87 -6.82 7.71
CA VAL A 94 -3.42 -6.59 6.37
C VAL A 94 -4.15 -7.81 5.80
N GLN A 95 -5.25 -7.51 5.12
CA GLN A 95 -6.13 -8.44 4.43
C GLN A 95 -5.34 -9.46 3.60
N TRP A 96 -5.79 -10.72 3.58
CA TRP A 96 -5.10 -11.80 2.86
C TRP A 96 -4.88 -11.46 1.38
N ARG A 97 -5.87 -10.83 0.73
CA ARG A 97 -5.81 -10.37 -0.66
C ARG A 97 -4.67 -9.36 -0.89
N CYS A 98 -4.36 -8.51 0.09
CA CYS A 98 -3.27 -7.53 0.00
C CYS A 98 -1.90 -8.19 0.04
N ARG A 99 -1.75 -9.34 0.70
CA ARG A 99 -0.50 -10.12 0.76
C ARG A 99 -0.15 -10.78 -0.57
N LEU A 100 -1.18 -11.11 -1.35
CA LEU A 100 -1.08 -11.70 -2.68
C LEU A 100 -1.10 -10.66 -3.80
N CYS A 101 -1.16 -9.34 -3.48
CA CYS A 101 -1.25 -8.30 -4.49
C CYS A 101 0.12 -7.94 -5.06
N VAL A 102 0.29 -8.17 -6.37
CA VAL A 102 1.51 -7.87 -7.16
C VAL A 102 1.70 -6.38 -7.48
N ASP A 103 0.61 -5.62 -7.45
CA ASP A 103 0.61 -4.20 -7.76
C ASP A 103 0.33 -3.39 -6.49
N GLY A 104 1.35 -2.73 -6.00
CA GLY A 104 1.26 -1.74 -4.91
C GLY A 104 1.59 -0.33 -5.37
N VAL A 105 1.83 -0.12 -6.67
CA VAL A 105 2.27 1.16 -7.24
C VAL A 105 1.32 1.68 -8.32
N GLY A 106 0.13 1.07 -8.50
CA GLY A 106 -0.92 1.61 -9.36
C GLY A 106 -0.64 1.46 -10.86
N GLU A 107 -0.01 0.36 -11.29
CA GLU A 107 0.44 0.15 -12.69
C GLU A 107 -0.67 0.29 -13.75
N PHE A 108 -1.95 0.12 -13.36
CA PHE A 108 -3.10 0.24 -14.27
C PHE A 108 -3.79 1.61 -14.28
N SER A 109 -3.25 2.60 -13.55
CA SER A 109 -3.77 3.98 -13.53
C SER A 109 -3.27 4.81 -14.73
N ASP A 110 -3.88 5.96 -14.97
CA ASP A 110 -3.31 7.01 -15.82
C ASP A 110 -2.22 7.79 -15.08
N ILE A 111 -2.44 8.06 -13.79
CA ILE A 111 -1.50 8.79 -12.92
C ILE A 111 -1.46 8.09 -11.56
N THR A 112 -0.26 7.88 -11.03
CA THR A 112 -0.05 7.43 -9.65
C THR A 112 0.72 8.48 -8.85
N ALA A 113 0.25 8.79 -7.64
CA ALA A 113 1.02 9.52 -6.64
C ALA A 113 1.50 8.58 -5.52
N GLY A 114 2.73 8.73 -5.04
CA GLY A 114 3.24 7.98 -3.91
C GLY A 114 4.09 8.86 -3.01
N ASP A 115 4.22 8.50 -1.73
CA ASP A 115 5.12 9.22 -0.84
C ASP A 115 6.56 9.15 -1.36
N PHE A 116 7.25 10.28 -1.44
CA PHE A 116 8.69 10.32 -1.71
C PHE A 116 9.44 10.74 -0.45
N TRP A 117 9.70 9.75 0.40
CA TRP A 117 10.34 9.97 1.70
C TRP A 117 11.76 10.51 1.55
N ASP A 118 12.16 11.49 2.36
CA ASP A 118 13.56 11.61 2.73
C ASP A 118 13.93 10.35 3.51
N ALA A 119 15.05 9.71 3.18
CA ALA A 119 15.41 8.45 3.82
C ALA A 119 16.85 8.46 4.33
N ASP A 120 17.04 7.84 5.49
CA ASP A 120 18.36 7.59 6.05
C ASP A 120 19.16 6.61 5.16
N GLU A 121 20.42 6.36 5.50
CA GLU A 121 21.30 5.44 4.77
C GLU A 121 20.74 4.01 4.65
N ARG A 122 19.74 3.64 5.47
CA ARG A 122 19.09 2.34 5.49
C ARG A 122 17.76 2.33 4.71
N GLY A 123 17.34 3.46 4.16
CA GLY A 123 16.11 3.63 3.41
C GLY A 123 14.87 3.82 4.29
N TYR A 124 15.04 4.15 5.57
CA TYR A 124 13.93 4.50 6.46
C TYR A 124 13.65 6.00 6.40
N PRO A 125 12.38 6.42 6.42
CA PRO A 125 12.06 7.83 6.33
C PRO A 125 12.72 8.66 7.45
N VAL A 126 13.34 9.79 7.11
CA VAL A 126 13.83 10.80 8.07
C VAL A 126 12.66 11.72 8.41
N PHE A 127 12.45 11.95 9.70
CA PHE A 127 11.23 12.55 10.24
C PHE A 127 11.47 14.01 10.68
N ASP A 128 11.90 14.86 9.76
CA ASP A 128 11.90 16.31 9.97
C ASP A 128 10.62 16.89 9.35
N ASP A 129 9.95 17.83 10.04
CA ASP A 129 8.66 18.40 9.66
C ASP A 129 8.78 19.29 8.40
N ALA A 130 8.91 18.64 7.24
CA ALA A 130 9.09 19.25 5.93
C ALA A 130 7.81 19.17 5.09
N ALA A 131 7.72 20.03 4.07
CA ALA A 131 6.61 20.02 3.13
C ALA A 131 6.53 18.67 2.37
N GLY A 132 5.37 18.02 2.44
CA GLY A 132 5.03 16.80 1.69
C GLY A 132 5.46 16.82 0.22
N MET A 133 6.35 15.91 -0.18
CA MET A 133 6.68 15.62 -1.58
C MET A 133 6.09 14.26 -1.99
N SER A 134 5.42 14.27 -3.15
CA SER A 134 4.89 13.07 -3.76
C SER A 134 5.65 12.74 -5.02
N ALA A 135 6.07 11.49 -5.16
CA ALA A 135 6.45 10.92 -6.43
C ALA A 135 5.21 10.86 -7.33
N LEU A 136 5.26 11.51 -8.49
CA LEU A 136 4.17 11.52 -9.47
C LEU A 136 4.59 10.75 -10.72
N ILE A 137 3.82 9.73 -11.09
CA ILE A 137 4.09 8.87 -12.24
C ILE A 137 2.91 8.96 -13.21
N ALA A 138 3.11 9.60 -14.36
CA ALA A 138 2.22 9.48 -15.50
C ALA A 138 2.46 8.13 -16.21
N ARG A 139 1.43 7.30 -16.31
CA ARG A 139 1.51 5.93 -16.84
C ARG A 139 0.93 5.78 -18.23
N THR A 140 0.09 6.72 -18.65
CA THR A 140 -0.52 6.75 -19.98
C THR A 140 -0.28 8.11 -20.64
N PRO A 141 -0.35 8.21 -21.99
CA PRO A 141 -0.30 9.50 -22.68
C PRO A 141 -1.36 10.48 -22.17
N ARG A 142 -2.58 9.98 -21.89
CA ARG A 142 -3.66 10.76 -21.27
C ARG A 142 -3.26 11.30 -19.89
N GLY A 143 -2.66 10.46 -19.05
CA GLY A 143 -2.18 10.87 -17.73
C GLY A 143 -1.07 11.92 -17.82
N LEU A 144 -0.15 11.78 -18.78
CA LEU A 144 0.92 12.76 -19.01
C LEU A 144 0.34 14.12 -19.43
N GLN A 145 -0.61 14.12 -20.36
CA GLN A 145 -1.27 15.36 -20.81
C GLN A 145 -1.95 16.08 -19.64
N ILE A 146 -2.70 15.35 -18.80
CA ILE A 146 -3.37 15.91 -17.62
C ILE A 146 -2.36 16.55 -16.66
N VAL A 147 -1.21 15.91 -16.42
CA VAL A 147 -0.15 16.47 -15.57
C VAL A 147 0.42 17.75 -16.20
N GLN A 148 0.72 17.74 -17.49
CA GLN A 148 1.25 18.91 -18.20
C GLN A 148 0.26 20.08 -18.18
N ASP A 149 -1.02 19.82 -18.41
CA ASP A 149 -2.07 20.84 -18.34
C ASP A 149 -2.19 21.43 -16.94
N ALA A 150 -2.09 20.59 -15.89
CA ALA A 150 -2.12 21.05 -14.50
C ALA A 150 -0.90 21.91 -14.15
N VAL A 151 0.28 21.59 -14.68
CA VAL A 151 1.50 22.41 -14.54
C VAL A 151 1.35 23.74 -15.27
N ALA A 152 0.90 23.72 -16.53
CA ALA A 152 0.67 24.94 -17.32
C ALA A 152 -0.38 25.87 -16.68
N ALA A 153 -1.39 25.30 -16.02
CA ALA A 153 -2.39 26.04 -15.27
C ALA A 153 -1.94 26.50 -13.86
N GLY A 154 -0.68 26.25 -13.47
CA GLY A 154 -0.13 26.63 -12.17
C GLY A 154 -0.73 25.87 -10.98
N ARG A 155 -1.37 24.71 -11.22
CA ARG A 155 -2.01 23.88 -10.20
C ARG A 155 -1.08 22.84 -9.58
N LEU A 156 0.03 22.57 -10.26
CA LEU A 156 0.99 21.56 -9.86
C LEU A 156 2.41 22.08 -10.11
N HIS A 157 3.26 21.99 -9.09
CA HIS A 157 4.70 22.16 -9.24
C HIS A 157 5.33 20.77 -9.31
N VAL A 158 6.17 20.52 -10.32
CA VAL A 158 6.86 19.25 -10.50
C VAL A 158 8.34 19.48 -10.76
N GLU A 159 9.16 18.59 -10.23
CA GLU A 159 10.59 18.56 -10.47
C GLU A 159 11.00 17.17 -10.97
N PRO A 160 12.09 17.06 -11.75
CA PRO A 160 12.65 15.77 -12.11
C PRO A 160 13.01 14.96 -10.86
N MET A 161 12.63 13.68 -10.84
CA MET A 161 12.90 12.77 -9.73
C MET A 161 13.79 11.62 -10.21
N ASP A 162 14.82 11.28 -9.41
CA ASP A 162 15.60 10.06 -9.62
C ASP A 162 14.76 8.81 -9.27
N LEU A 163 14.50 7.99 -10.29
CA LEU A 163 13.78 6.73 -10.10
C LEU A 163 14.52 5.78 -9.15
N GLN A 164 15.85 5.77 -9.13
CA GLN A 164 16.61 4.92 -8.21
C GLN A 164 16.42 5.37 -6.76
N ALA A 165 16.35 6.68 -6.50
CA ALA A 165 15.97 7.22 -5.19
C ALA A 165 14.58 6.72 -4.77
N LEU A 166 13.58 6.81 -5.67
CA LEU A 166 12.25 6.31 -5.37
C LEU A 166 12.25 4.81 -5.01
N LEU A 167 13.00 4.00 -5.77
CA LEU A 167 13.09 2.56 -5.51
C LEU A 167 13.76 2.24 -4.16
N ARG A 168 14.72 3.06 -3.71
CA ARG A 168 15.36 2.91 -2.38
C ARG A 168 14.37 3.17 -1.25
N VAL A 169 13.61 4.27 -1.34
CA VAL A 169 12.68 4.68 -0.27
C VAL A 169 11.37 3.88 -0.28
N GLN A 170 11.02 3.26 -1.43
CA GLN A 170 9.85 2.39 -1.58
C GLN A 170 10.22 0.91 -1.59
N ARG A 171 11.20 0.53 -0.76
CA ARG A 171 11.73 -0.84 -0.63
C ARG A 171 10.62 -1.88 -0.46
N TYR A 172 9.59 -1.57 0.32
CA TYR A 172 8.44 -2.45 0.53
C TYR A 172 7.75 -2.84 -0.80
N GLN A 173 7.53 -1.87 -1.69
CA GLN A 173 6.90 -2.11 -2.99
C GLN A 173 7.80 -2.93 -3.92
N VAL A 174 9.10 -2.66 -3.87
CA VAL A 174 10.11 -3.42 -4.63
C VAL A 174 10.16 -4.88 -4.17
N GLU A 175 10.28 -5.13 -2.87
CA GLU A 175 10.35 -6.48 -2.30
C GLU A 175 9.04 -7.25 -2.50
N ARG A 176 7.88 -6.58 -2.33
CA ARG A 176 6.55 -7.14 -2.63
C ARG A 176 6.53 -7.74 -4.03
N ARG A 177 7.00 -7.00 -5.04
CA ARG A 177 7.03 -7.47 -6.43
C ARG A 177 8.05 -8.58 -6.65
N LYS A 178 9.28 -8.40 -6.14
CA LYS A 178 10.39 -9.37 -6.29
C LYS A 178 10.03 -10.75 -5.76
N TYR A 179 9.35 -10.82 -4.61
CA TYR A 179 9.10 -12.09 -3.93
C TYR A 179 7.66 -12.60 -4.06
N MET A 180 6.84 -11.95 -4.87
CA MET A 180 5.42 -12.29 -5.02
C MET A 180 5.22 -13.75 -5.44
N LEU A 181 6.05 -14.31 -6.32
CA LEU A 181 5.88 -15.70 -6.75
C LEU A 181 5.92 -16.67 -5.56
N GLY A 182 6.80 -16.43 -4.58
CA GLY A 182 6.88 -17.27 -3.39
C GLY A 182 5.57 -17.25 -2.60
N ARG A 183 4.96 -16.07 -2.46
CA ARG A 183 3.64 -15.92 -1.81
C ARG A 183 2.54 -16.63 -2.59
N LEU A 184 2.54 -16.54 -3.91
CA LEU A 184 1.55 -17.22 -4.76
C LEU A 184 1.68 -18.75 -4.66
N VAL A 185 2.91 -19.29 -4.74
CA VAL A 185 3.17 -20.72 -4.58
C VAL A 185 2.74 -21.19 -3.19
N GLY A 186 3.15 -20.48 -2.13
CA GLY A 186 2.76 -20.80 -0.76
C GLY A 186 1.24 -20.83 -0.58
N ASN A 187 0.51 -19.81 -1.08
CA ASN A 187 -0.95 -19.79 -1.03
C ASN A 187 -1.57 -20.97 -1.78
N ARG A 188 -1.02 -21.37 -2.94
CA ARG A 188 -1.54 -22.51 -3.72
C ARG A 188 -1.31 -23.83 -3.00
N LEU A 189 -0.13 -24.04 -2.42
CA LEU A 189 0.20 -25.22 -1.60
C LEU A 189 -0.69 -25.32 -0.36
N SER A 190 -1.09 -24.18 0.19
CA SER A 190 -2.09 -24.11 1.26
C SER A 190 -3.53 -24.26 0.79
N GLY A 191 -3.79 -24.68 -0.46
CA GLY A 191 -5.14 -24.88 -1.01
C GLY A 191 -5.90 -23.58 -1.32
N GLY A 192 -5.21 -22.45 -1.38
CA GLY A 192 -5.78 -21.16 -1.78
C GLY A 192 -5.90 -20.98 -3.29
N HIS A 193 -6.69 -19.99 -3.68
CA HIS A 193 -6.83 -19.52 -5.06
C HIS A 193 -6.03 -18.23 -5.26
N ASN A 194 -5.25 -18.16 -6.33
CA ASN A 194 -4.46 -16.99 -6.69
C ASN A 194 -5.15 -16.18 -7.80
N PRO A 195 -5.06 -14.85 -7.78
CA PRO A 195 -5.37 -14.04 -8.95
C PRO A 195 -4.44 -14.39 -10.12
N ARG A 196 -4.93 -14.19 -11.35
CA ARG A 196 -4.12 -14.37 -12.55
C ARG A 196 -3.31 -13.09 -12.81
N TYR A 197 -1.99 -13.22 -12.78
CA TYR A 197 -1.07 -12.12 -12.99
C TYR A 197 -0.29 -12.32 -14.29
N ARG A 198 -0.46 -11.41 -15.24
CA ARG A 198 0.22 -11.39 -16.55
C ARG A 198 1.05 -10.12 -16.69
N GLY A 199 2.18 -10.20 -17.39
CA GLY A 199 3.04 -9.03 -17.67
C GLY A 199 3.93 -8.58 -16.50
N PHE A 200 3.88 -9.25 -15.35
CA PHE A 200 4.60 -8.81 -14.15
C PHE A 200 6.02 -9.39 -13.96
N GLY A 201 6.49 -10.23 -14.88
CA GLY A 201 7.86 -10.77 -14.88
C GLY A 201 8.23 -11.63 -13.66
N LEU A 202 7.24 -12.23 -12.99
CA LEU A 202 7.45 -12.88 -11.68
C LEU A 202 8.47 -14.02 -11.72
N LEU A 203 8.51 -14.81 -12.79
CA LEU A 203 9.48 -15.90 -12.95
C LEU A 203 10.92 -15.36 -13.06
N THR A 204 11.12 -14.30 -13.84
CA THR A 204 12.42 -13.65 -14.02
C THR A 204 12.95 -13.04 -12.72
N LEU A 205 12.07 -12.59 -11.83
CA LEU A 205 12.47 -12.01 -10.54
C LEU A 205 12.97 -13.07 -9.54
N VAL A 206 12.56 -14.33 -9.70
CA VAL A 206 12.94 -15.43 -8.79
C VAL A 206 14.42 -15.74 -8.88
N SER A 207 14.98 -15.80 -10.08
CA SER A 207 16.38 -16.17 -10.31
C SER A 207 17.35 -15.22 -9.61
N ARG A 208 16.94 -13.98 -9.33
CA ARG A 208 17.74 -12.98 -8.63
C ARG A 208 17.79 -13.19 -7.10
N SER A 209 16.86 -13.95 -6.51
CA SER A 209 16.76 -14.09 -5.04
C SER A 209 16.04 -15.38 -4.60
N PRO A 210 16.49 -16.57 -5.02
CA PRO A 210 15.74 -17.83 -4.81
C PRO A 210 15.55 -18.18 -3.33
N ARG A 211 16.55 -17.94 -2.47
CA ARG A 211 16.45 -18.19 -1.03
C ARG A 211 15.33 -17.37 -0.37
N ARG A 212 15.21 -16.09 -0.76
CA ARG A 212 14.17 -15.20 -0.21
C ARG A 212 12.78 -15.55 -0.73
N VAL A 213 12.68 -16.00 -1.98
CA VAL A 213 11.43 -16.54 -2.54
C VAL A 213 10.97 -17.78 -1.75
N LEU A 214 11.87 -18.73 -1.45
CA LEU A 214 11.54 -19.91 -0.65
C LEU A 214 11.10 -19.54 0.78
N HIS A 215 11.75 -18.54 1.38
CA HIS A 215 11.33 -18.00 2.68
C HIS A 215 9.89 -17.46 2.63
N GLU A 216 9.50 -16.74 1.56
CA GLU A 216 8.13 -16.25 1.38
C GLU A 216 7.11 -17.38 1.11
N VAL A 217 7.52 -18.49 0.49
CA VAL A 217 6.68 -19.70 0.38
C VAL A 217 6.36 -20.23 1.79
N ARG A 218 7.39 -20.49 2.60
CA ARG A 218 7.23 -21.02 3.97
C ARG A 218 6.39 -20.09 4.84
N GLY A 219 6.74 -18.80 4.88
CA GLY A 219 6.02 -17.81 5.66
C GLY A 219 4.56 -17.66 5.22
N THR A 220 4.24 -17.86 3.93
CA THR A 220 2.85 -17.84 3.46
C THR A 220 2.07 -19.06 3.91
N ILE A 221 2.69 -20.26 3.87
CA ILE A 221 2.07 -21.49 4.37
C ILE A 221 1.78 -21.38 5.87
N GLU A 222 2.75 -20.90 6.66
CA GLU A 222 2.58 -20.69 8.10
C GLU A 222 1.42 -19.72 8.40
N ARG A 223 1.35 -18.58 7.68
CA ARG A 223 0.24 -17.63 7.85
C ARG A 223 -1.11 -18.23 7.43
N ALA A 224 -1.14 -19.04 6.36
CA ALA A 224 -2.37 -19.70 5.92
C ALA A 224 -2.86 -20.75 6.94
N ALA A 225 -1.95 -21.49 7.56
CA ALA A 225 -2.27 -22.44 8.63
C ALA A 225 -2.87 -21.72 9.86
N LYS A 226 -2.26 -20.62 10.31
CA LYS A 226 -2.79 -19.80 11.42
C LYS A 226 -4.22 -19.31 11.12
N ARG A 227 -4.46 -18.82 9.90
CA ARG A 227 -5.79 -18.35 9.46
C ARG A 227 -6.85 -19.45 9.49
N ARG A 228 -6.50 -20.69 9.15
CA ARG A 228 -7.43 -21.84 9.14
C ARG A 228 -7.73 -22.38 10.54
N GLY A 229 -6.75 -22.31 11.45
CA GLY A 229 -6.87 -22.82 12.81
C GLY A 229 -7.61 -21.91 13.79
N GLY A 230 -8.33 -20.87 13.34
CA GLY A 230 -9.08 -19.95 14.20
C GLY A 230 -8.23 -19.04 15.11
N ARG A 231 -6.90 -19.19 15.09
CA ARG A 231 -5.98 -18.26 15.77
C ARG A 231 -5.75 -17.07 14.86
N GLY A 232 -6.64 -16.08 14.95
CA GLY A 232 -6.39 -14.74 14.42
C GLY A 232 -5.04 -14.19 14.92
N PRO A 233 -4.41 -13.26 14.20
CA PRO A 233 -3.15 -12.67 14.64
C PRO A 233 -3.35 -12.04 16.02
N SER A 234 -2.51 -12.44 16.98
CA SER A 234 -2.32 -11.77 18.27
C SER A 234 -1.65 -10.41 18.08
#